data_AF-A0A445L0V6-F1
#
_entry.id   AF-A0A445L0V6-F1
#
_cell.length_a   1.000
_cell.length_b   1.000
_cell.length_c   1.000
_cell.angle_alpha   90.00
_cell.angle_beta   90.00
_cell.angle_gamma   90.00
#
_symmetry.space_group_name_H-M   'P 1'
#
loop_
_entity.id
_entity.type
_entity.pdbx_description
1 polymer ?
#
loop_
_entity_poly.entity_id
_entity_poly.type
_entity_poly.pdbx_seq_one_letter_code
_entity_poly.pdbx_strand_id
1 'polypeptide(L)'
;MARVPDKIKLIDGSRETLKLSVRITDLWFIGIPEKFEQAEMVVVDSDGDEIHVVCKQDQLKSWKADLKENLTYVMHNFKVMKNDGKFRICDHEYKLCYTGVTVVRQCNMEHLPFRKFRFVDFSTVIAGHFETGLLVDVIGVVDEVVFRYVS
;
A
#
# COMPACT_ATOMS: atom_id res chain seq x y z
N MET A 1 9.58 23.52 -15.96
CA MET A 1 9.85 23.36 -14.51
C MET A 1 9.33 22.00 -14.07
N ALA A 2 10.10 21.21 -13.32
CA ALA A 2 9.63 19.91 -12.84
C ALA A 2 8.52 20.12 -11.80
N ARG A 3 7.34 19.54 -12.02
CA ARG A 3 6.22 19.59 -11.06
C ARG A 3 6.67 18.95 -9.74
N VAL A 4 6.50 19.69 -8.64
CA VAL A 4 6.78 19.23 -7.27
C VAL A 4 5.88 18.03 -6.96
N PRO A 5 6.41 16.96 -6.32
CA PRO A 5 5.58 15.85 -5.88
C PRO A 5 4.51 16.29 -4.89
N ASP A 6 3.31 15.78 -5.06
CA ASP A 6 2.18 15.89 -4.16
C ASP A 6 2.45 15.08 -2.87
N LYS A 7 1.89 15.52 -1.75
CA LYS A 7 1.99 14.87 -0.43
C LYS A 7 0.79 13.96 -0.22
N ILE A 8 1.03 12.77 0.35
CA ILE A 8 -0.03 11.76 0.54
C ILE A 8 -1.14 12.32 1.42
N LYS A 9 -0.79 12.93 2.55
CA LYS A 9 -1.73 13.53 3.49
C LYS A 9 -2.67 14.59 2.91
N LEU A 10 -2.31 15.20 1.78
CA LEU A 10 -3.10 16.24 1.12
C LEU A 10 -4.02 15.68 0.01
N ILE A 11 -4.09 14.35 -0.15
CA ILE A 11 -4.97 13.71 -1.12
C ILE A 11 -6.38 13.65 -0.54
N ASP A 12 -7.27 14.45 -1.12
CA ASP A 12 -8.67 14.62 -0.68
C ASP A 12 -9.70 14.18 -1.75
N GLY A 13 -9.24 13.60 -2.86
CA GLY A 13 -10.09 13.19 -3.98
C GLY A 13 -10.51 14.32 -4.93
N SER A 14 -10.16 15.59 -4.67
CA SER A 14 -10.50 16.71 -5.56
C SER A 14 -9.62 16.80 -6.81
N ARG A 15 -8.44 16.18 -6.79
CA ARG A 15 -7.42 16.28 -7.84
C ARG A 15 -7.33 15.00 -8.64
N GLU A 16 -7.47 15.13 -9.96
CA GLU A 16 -7.39 14.01 -10.91
C GLU A 16 -5.95 13.67 -11.33
N THR A 17 -5.03 14.62 -11.23
CA THR A 17 -3.61 14.39 -11.55
C THR A 17 -2.78 14.52 -10.28
N LEU A 18 -2.25 13.39 -9.81
CA LEU A 18 -1.29 13.33 -8.71
C LEU A 18 0.07 12.89 -9.23
N LYS A 19 1.14 13.44 -8.65
CA LYS A 19 2.51 12.97 -8.85
C LYS A 19 3.13 12.71 -7.49
N LEU A 20 3.50 11.47 -7.18
CA LEU A 20 4.04 11.07 -5.89
C LEU A 20 5.50 10.62 -6.03
N SER A 21 6.29 10.83 -4.98
CA SER A 21 7.63 10.27 -4.81
C SER A 21 7.61 9.40 -3.57
N VAL A 22 7.68 8.08 -3.75
CA VAL A 22 7.30 7.12 -2.71
C VAL A 22 8.24 5.91 -2.66
N ARG A 23 8.29 5.25 -1.51
CA ARG A 23 8.81 3.88 -1.37
C ARG A 23 7.64 2.91 -1.32
N ILE A 24 7.76 1.77 -1.99
CA ILE A 24 6.83 0.65 -1.79
C ILE A 24 7.26 -0.06 -0.51
N THR A 25 6.43 -0.03 0.54
CA THR A 25 6.74 -0.69 1.83
C THR A 25 6.26 -2.12 1.87
N ASP A 26 5.13 -2.39 1.21
CA ASP A 26 4.51 -3.71 1.13
C ASP A 26 3.96 -3.91 -0.29
N LEU A 27 4.10 -5.10 -0.84
CA LEU A 27 3.60 -5.49 -2.15
C LEU A 27 3.17 -6.95 -2.13
N TRP A 28 1.91 -7.20 -2.45
CA TRP A 28 1.38 -8.56 -2.57
C TRP A 28 0.46 -8.69 -3.78
N PHE A 29 0.27 -9.94 -4.21
CA PHE A 29 -0.53 -10.28 -5.37
C PHE A 29 -1.78 -11.05 -4.91
N ILE A 30 -2.95 -10.60 -5.34
CA ILE A 30 -4.23 -11.23 -5.05
C ILE A 30 -4.77 -11.85 -6.32
N GLY A 31 -5.24 -13.10 -6.19
CA GLY A 31 -5.97 -13.80 -7.23
C GLY A 31 -5.26 -15.07 -7.71
N ILE A 32 -5.74 -15.60 -8.82
CA ILE A 32 -5.20 -16.81 -9.44
C ILE A 32 -4.38 -16.36 -10.66
N PRO A 33 -3.08 -16.69 -10.71
CA PRO A 33 -2.25 -16.44 -11.88
C PRO A 33 -2.97 -16.84 -13.17
N GLU A 34 -2.86 -16.00 -14.21
CA GLU A 34 -3.47 -16.19 -15.54
C GLU A 34 -5.00 -16.04 -15.64
N LYS A 35 -5.77 -16.14 -14.54
CA LYS A 35 -7.23 -15.87 -14.55
C LYS A 35 -7.56 -14.44 -14.15
N PHE A 36 -7.19 -14.08 -12.93
CA PHE A 36 -7.38 -12.74 -12.37
C PHE A 36 -6.26 -12.52 -11.37
N GLU A 37 -5.45 -11.50 -11.62
CA GLU A 37 -4.34 -11.14 -10.73
C GLU A 37 -4.31 -9.62 -10.60
N GLN A 38 -4.27 -9.14 -9.37
CA GLN A 38 -4.04 -7.74 -9.05
C GLN A 38 -2.86 -7.63 -8.09
N ALA A 39 -2.07 -6.58 -8.22
CA ALA A 39 -1.11 -6.22 -7.20
C ALA A 39 -1.73 -5.16 -6.30
N GLU A 40 -1.58 -5.35 -5.00
CA GLU A 40 -1.88 -4.33 -4.01
C GLU A 40 -0.59 -3.99 -3.28
N MET A 41 -0.45 -2.72 -2.92
CA MET A 41 0.78 -2.22 -2.31
C MET A 41 0.50 -1.07 -1.35
N VAL A 42 1.33 -0.96 -0.32
CA VAL A 42 1.40 0.24 0.52
C VAL A 42 2.59 1.07 0.06
N VAL A 43 2.36 2.37 -0.12
CA VAL A 43 3.42 3.32 -0.47
C VAL A 43 3.52 4.41 0.57
N VAL A 44 4.74 4.87 0.83
CA VAL A 44 5.05 5.91 1.83
C VAL A 44 5.78 7.08 1.18
N ASP A 45 5.40 8.31 1.53
CA ASP A 45 6.11 9.52 1.09
C ASP A 45 7.20 9.96 2.08
N SER A 46 7.82 11.12 1.83
CA SER A 46 8.92 11.62 2.66
C SER A 46 8.54 11.93 4.10
N ASP A 47 7.26 12.19 4.36
CA ASP A 47 6.76 12.60 5.67
C ASP A 47 6.33 11.38 6.50
N GLY A 48 6.33 10.19 5.87
CA GLY A 48 5.94 8.93 6.49
C GLY A 48 4.44 8.66 6.40
N ASP A 49 3.71 9.44 5.62
CA ASP A 49 2.29 9.21 5.36
C ASP A 49 2.15 8.06 4.36
N GLU A 50 1.24 7.12 4.66
CA GLU A 50 1.03 5.90 3.88
C GLU A 50 -0.30 5.94 3.14
N ILE A 51 -0.32 5.38 1.93
CA ILE A 51 -1.55 5.18 1.16
C ILE A 51 -1.55 3.83 0.46
N HIS A 52 -2.73 3.21 0.44
CA HIS A 52 -2.95 1.97 -0.29
C HIS A 52 -3.08 2.26 -1.79
N VAL A 53 -2.38 1.47 -2.61
CA VAL A 53 -2.41 1.54 -4.06
C VAL A 53 -2.76 0.18 -4.67
N VAL A 54 -3.68 0.17 -5.63
CA VAL A 54 -4.16 -1.04 -6.32
C VAL A 54 -3.81 -0.97 -7.80
N CYS A 55 -3.16 -2.02 -8.29
CA CYS A 55 -2.84 -2.25 -9.70
C CYS A 55 -3.62 -3.46 -10.22
N LYS A 56 -4.68 -3.19 -10.99
CA LYS A 56 -5.55 -4.22 -11.56
C LYS A 56 -4.86 -4.94 -12.72
N GLN A 57 -5.39 -6.12 -13.06
CA GLN A 57 -4.82 -7.04 -14.06
C GLN A 57 -4.46 -6.40 -15.41
N ASP A 58 -5.30 -5.48 -15.88
CA ASP A 58 -5.11 -4.76 -17.14
C ASP A 58 -3.83 -3.91 -17.14
N GLN A 59 -3.50 -3.30 -16.01
CA GLN A 59 -2.29 -2.49 -15.83
C GLN A 59 -1.12 -3.30 -15.29
N LEU A 60 -1.39 -4.39 -14.56
CA LEU A 60 -0.37 -5.18 -13.89
C LEU A 60 0.63 -5.79 -14.87
N LYS A 61 0.17 -6.23 -16.04
CA LYS A 61 1.05 -6.81 -17.08
C LYS A 61 2.22 -5.88 -17.44
N SER A 62 2.00 -4.58 -17.43
CA SER A 62 3.02 -3.59 -17.79
C SER A 62 4.03 -3.34 -16.68
N TRP A 63 3.64 -3.53 -15.42
CA TRP A 63 4.43 -3.08 -14.26
C TRP A 63 4.92 -4.20 -13.34
N LYS A 64 4.42 -5.42 -13.50
CA LYS A 64 4.66 -6.53 -12.56
C LYS A 64 6.15 -6.79 -12.28
N ALA A 65 7.00 -6.72 -13.30
CA ALA A 65 8.44 -6.98 -13.16
C ALA A 65 9.20 -5.81 -12.50
N ASP A 66 8.65 -4.60 -12.59
CA ASP A 66 9.29 -3.36 -12.13
C ASP A 66 8.94 -3.02 -10.67
N LEU A 67 7.77 -3.47 -10.20
CA LEU A 67 7.30 -3.23 -8.83
C LEU A 67 8.01 -4.17 -7.86
N LYS A 68 8.75 -3.60 -6.91
CA LYS A 68 9.46 -4.35 -5.86
C LYS A 68 9.37 -3.59 -4.54
N GLU A 69 9.19 -4.35 -3.46
CA GLU A 69 9.24 -3.81 -2.10
C GLU A 69 10.59 -3.15 -1.83
N ASN A 70 10.58 -2.17 -0.93
CA ASN A 70 11.71 -1.38 -0.47
C ASN A 70 12.40 -0.50 -1.53
N LEU A 71 11.98 -0.56 -2.79
CA LEU A 71 12.44 0.35 -3.84
C LEU A 71 11.61 1.62 -3.90
N THR A 72 12.20 2.66 -4.49
CA THR A 72 11.65 4.02 -4.54
C THR A 72 11.29 4.42 -5.96
N TYR A 73 10.17 5.13 -6.10
CA TYR A 73 9.55 5.42 -7.39
C TYR A 73 8.96 6.82 -7.42
N VAL A 74 9.02 7.45 -8.58
CA VAL A 74 8.13 8.55 -8.95
C VAL A 74 6.98 7.97 -9.74
N MET A 75 5.76 8.19 -9.26
CA MET A 75 4.55 7.68 -9.89
C MET A 75 3.55 8.80 -10.14
N HIS A 76 2.79 8.74 -11.23
CA HIS A 76 1.76 9.75 -11.50
C HIS A 76 0.58 9.23 -12.33
N ASN A 77 -0.51 10.02 -12.37
CA ASN A 77 -1.78 9.75 -13.06
C ASN A 77 -2.55 8.57 -12.47
N PHE A 78 -2.89 8.68 -11.19
CA PHE A 78 -3.71 7.72 -10.48
C PHE A 78 -5.18 8.12 -10.53
N LYS A 79 -6.06 7.13 -10.41
CA LYS A 79 -7.44 7.36 -9.99
C LYS A 79 -7.49 7.38 -8.46
N VAL A 80 -7.98 8.46 -7.87
CA VAL A 80 -8.25 8.53 -6.43
C VAL A 80 -9.63 7.93 -6.16
N MET A 81 -9.73 7.07 -5.16
CA MET A 81 -10.98 6.42 -4.77
C MET A 81 -11.12 6.43 -3.25
N LYS A 82 -12.35 6.40 -2.73
CA LYS A 82 -12.56 6.21 -1.30
C LYS A 82 -12.00 4.86 -0.83
N ASN A 83 -11.41 4.88 0.34
CA ASN A 83 -10.96 3.71 1.07
C ASN A 83 -12.05 3.27 2.05
N ASP A 84 -13.21 2.89 1.54
CA ASP A 84 -14.43 2.53 2.29
C ASP A 84 -14.68 1.01 2.28
N GLY A 85 -13.63 0.22 2.03
CA GLY A 85 -13.70 -1.23 2.07
C GLY A 85 -13.94 -1.76 3.49
N LYS A 86 -14.53 -2.95 3.59
CA LYS A 86 -14.72 -3.65 4.87
C LYS A 86 -13.41 -3.86 5.64
N PHE A 87 -12.32 -4.02 4.92
CA PHE A 87 -10.96 -4.10 5.44
C PHE A 87 -10.12 -3.02 4.76
N ARG A 88 -9.52 -2.15 5.56
CA ARG A 88 -8.64 -1.05 5.16
C ARG A 88 -7.22 -1.36 5.61
N ILE A 89 -6.29 -1.21 4.68
CA ILE A 89 -4.88 -1.53 4.90
C ILE A 89 -4.17 -0.34 5.53
N CYS A 90 -4.44 0.85 4.97
CA CYS A 90 -4.01 2.12 5.53
C CYS A 90 -5.23 2.86 6.08
N ASP A 91 -5.01 3.71 7.08
CA ASP A 91 -6.05 4.53 7.68
C ASP A 91 -6.54 5.67 6.75
N HIS A 92 -5.70 6.07 5.79
CA HIS A 92 -5.98 7.14 4.83
C HIS A 92 -7.39 7.00 4.20
N GLU A 93 -8.17 8.09 4.18
CA GLU A 93 -9.57 8.11 3.70
C GLU A 93 -9.70 7.70 2.22
N TYR A 94 -8.63 7.89 1.47
CA TYR A 94 -8.52 7.55 0.06
C TYR A 94 -7.48 6.46 -0.21
N LYS A 95 -7.68 5.73 -1.31
CA LYS A 95 -6.73 4.82 -1.93
C LYS A 95 -6.54 5.18 -3.39
N LEU A 96 -5.44 4.73 -3.98
CA LEU A 96 -5.10 5.01 -5.38
C LEU A 96 -5.31 3.76 -6.24
N CYS A 97 -5.74 3.97 -7.47
CA CYS A 97 -5.78 2.94 -8.50
C CYS A 97 -4.94 3.34 -9.70
N TYR A 98 -4.20 2.37 -10.22
CA TYR A 98 -3.56 2.52 -11.52
C TYR A 98 -4.63 2.68 -12.61
N THR A 99 -4.27 3.46 -13.61
CA THR A 99 -5.06 3.72 -14.82
C THR A 99 -4.22 3.38 -16.04
N GLY A 100 -4.84 3.33 -17.23
CA GLY A 100 -4.14 3.10 -18.50
C GLY A 100 -3.05 4.13 -18.85
N VAL A 101 -3.00 5.25 -18.13
CA VAL A 101 -2.02 6.34 -18.32
C VAL A 101 -1.15 6.56 -17.09
N THR A 102 -1.20 5.65 -16.10
CA THR A 102 -0.29 5.68 -14.95
C THR A 102 1.14 5.46 -15.43
N VAL A 103 2.04 6.30 -14.94
CA VAL A 103 3.48 6.15 -15.20
C VAL A 103 4.16 5.84 -13.90
N VAL A 104 5.03 4.83 -13.93
CA VAL A 104 5.88 4.42 -12.83
C VAL A 104 7.32 4.52 -13.28
N ARG A 105 8.14 5.23 -12.53
CA ARG A 105 9.57 5.36 -12.79
C ARG A 105 10.34 5.11 -11.51
N GLN A 106 11.16 4.07 -11.49
CA GLN A 106 12.09 3.85 -10.38
C GLN A 106 13.10 4.99 -10.31
N CYS A 107 13.32 5.51 -9.10
CA CYS A 107 14.27 6.58 -8.80
C CYS A 107 14.84 6.34 -7.41
N ASN A 108 16.16 6.28 -7.25
CA ASN A 108 16.78 6.08 -5.93
C ASN A 108 16.60 7.32 -5.06
N MET A 109 15.84 7.19 -3.97
CA MET A 109 15.52 8.27 -3.05
C MET A 109 15.76 7.82 -1.61
N GLU A 110 16.98 8.02 -1.11
CA GLU A 110 17.41 7.54 0.22
C GLU A 110 16.66 8.19 1.38
N HIS A 111 16.20 9.44 1.19
CA HIS A 111 15.48 10.20 2.21
C HIS A 111 14.06 9.67 2.50
N LEU A 112 13.52 8.80 1.64
CA LEU A 112 12.22 8.20 1.91
C LEU A 112 12.34 7.17 3.04
N PRO A 113 11.41 7.16 4.01
CA PRO A 113 11.45 6.23 5.14
C PRO A 113 11.15 4.80 4.70
N PHE A 114 11.65 3.82 5.47
CA PHE A 114 11.21 2.42 5.38
C PHE A 114 9.90 2.23 6.14
N ARG A 115 9.27 1.06 5.97
CA ARG A 115 8.05 0.69 6.69
C ARG A 115 8.20 0.95 8.19
N LYS A 116 7.24 1.67 8.77
CA LYS A 116 7.16 1.89 10.21
C LYS A 116 6.08 0.99 10.79
N PHE A 117 6.48 0.03 11.61
CA PHE A 117 5.53 -0.81 12.32
C PHE A 117 4.83 -0.03 13.43
N ARG A 118 3.52 -0.20 13.54
CA ARG A 118 2.68 0.37 14.60
C ARG A 118 2.15 -0.76 15.48
N PHE A 119 3.05 -1.33 16.27
CA PHE A 119 2.72 -2.48 17.11
C PHE A 119 1.68 -2.13 18.16
N VAL A 120 0.69 -3.02 18.32
CA VAL A 120 -0.29 -2.97 19.40
C VAL A 120 -0.03 -4.10 20.40
N ASP A 121 -0.32 -3.84 21.67
CA ASP A 121 -0.20 -4.85 22.73
C ASP A 121 -1.25 -5.96 22.55
N PHE A 122 -0.88 -7.19 22.92
CA PHE A 122 -1.80 -8.33 22.90
C PHE A 122 -3.05 -8.08 23.76
N SER A 123 -2.93 -7.36 24.88
CA SER A 123 -4.07 -6.99 25.73
C SER A 123 -5.10 -6.14 24.97
N THR A 124 -4.65 -5.20 24.14
CA THR A 124 -5.50 -4.37 23.27
C THR A 124 -6.22 -5.21 22.22
N VAL A 125 -5.50 -6.17 21.61
CA VAL A 125 -6.08 -7.10 20.63
C VAL A 125 -7.14 -8.01 21.27
N ILE A 126 -6.83 -8.60 22.43
CA ILE A 126 -7.76 -9.49 23.17
C ILE A 126 -9.01 -8.72 23.62
N ALA A 127 -8.85 -7.47 24.07
CA ALA A 127 -9.96 -6.63 24.48
C ALA A 127 -10.81 -6.11 23.30
N GLY A 128 -10.38 -6.30 22.05
CA GLY A 128 -11.08 -5.74 20.89
C GLY A 128 -10.96 -4.22 20.78
N HIS A 129 -9.97 -3.61 21.43
CA HIS A 129 -9.80 -2.15 21.51
C HIS A 129 -9.07 -1.60 20.27
N PHE A 130 -9.66 -1.80 19.10
CA PHE A 130 -9.14 -1.32 17.82
C PHE A 130 -10.29 -0.88 16.92
N GLU A 131 -9.95 -0.14 15.87
CA GLU A 131 -10.94 0.22 14.87
C GLU A 131 -11.30 -1.00 14.02
N THR A 132 -12.58 -1.39 14.08
CA THR A 132 -13.09 -2.51 13.30
C THR A 132 -12.83 -2.28 11.80
N GLY A 133 -12.14 -3.23 11.18
CA GLY A 133 -11.84 -3.18 9.76
C GLY A 133 -10.54 -2.47 9.40
N LEU A 134 -9.76 -1.93 10.36
CA LEU A 134 -8.39 -1.46 10.12
C LEU A 134 -7.38 -2.52 10.58
N LEU A 135 -6.33 -2.75 9.78
CA LEU A 135 -5.26 -3.69 10.14
C LEU A 135 -4.38 -3.15 11.29
N VAL A 136 -3.82 -4.07 12.08
CA VAL A 136 -2.90 -3.76 13.19
C VAL A 136 -1.62 -4.58 13.05
N ASP A 137 -0.48 -4.00 13.45
CA ASP A 137 0.78 -4.74 13.53
C ASP A 137 0.92 -5.37 14.92
N VAL A 138 1.41 -6.60 14.98
CA VAL A 138 1.70 -7.32 16.23
C VAL A 138 3.11 -7.87 16.18
N ILE A 139 3.82 -7.80 17.31
CA ILE A 139 5.13 -8.41 17.50
C ILE A 139 5.13 -9.24 18.78
N GLY A 140 5.76 -10.41 18.74
CA GLY A 140 5.82 -11.31 19.88
C GLY A 140 6.81 -12.45 19.65
N VAL A 141 6.95 -13.28 20.68
CA VAL A 141 7.77 -14.49 20.63
C VAL A 141 6.90 -15.65 20.17
N VAL A 142 7.39 -16.41 19.19
CA VAL A 142 6.74 -17.66 18.78
C VAL A 142 7.04 -18.72 19.83
N ASP A 143 5.99 -19.21 20.50
CA ASP A 143 6.09 -20.26 21.51
C ASP A 143 6.01 -21.66 20.87
N GLU A 144 4.93 -21.93 20.14
CA GLU A 144 4.70 -23.21 19.48
C GLU A 144 4.07 -23.02 18.09
N VAL A 145 4.48 -23.85 17.11
CA VAL A 145 3.85 -23.95 15.79
C VAL A 145 3.23 -25.33 15.65
N VAL A 146 1.89 -25.40 15.73
CA VAL A 146 1.15 -26.67 15.68
C VAL A 146 0.60 -26.94 14.29
N PHE A 147 0.96 -28.07 13.69
CA PHE A 147 0.36 -28.54 12.43
C PHE A 147 -0.81 -29.47 12.74
N ARG A 148 -2.04 -29.01 12.48
CA ARG A 148 -3.22 -29.88 12.50
C ARG A 148 -3.47 -30.41 11.10
N TYR A 149 -3.33 -31.73 10.92
CA TYR A 149 -3.85 -32.39 9.74
C TYR A 149 -5.37 -32.31 9.78
N VAL A 150 -5.95 -31.55 8.85
CA VAL A 150 -7.40 -31.58 8.63
C VAL A 150 -7.66 -32.78 7.72
N SER A 151 -8.16 -33.88 8.32
CA SER A 151 -8.66 -35.06 7.63
C SER A 151 -9.96 -34.79 6.90
#